data_AF-S7PCS0-F1
#
_entry.id   AF-S7PCS0-F1
#
_cell.length_a   1.000
_cell.length_b   1.000
_cell.length_c   1.000
_cell.angle_alpha   90.00
_cell.angle_beta   90.00
_cell.angle_gamma   90.00
#
_symmetry.space_group_name_H-M   'P 1'
#
loop_
_entity.id
_entity.type
_entity.pdbx_description
1 polymer ?
#
loop_
_entity_poly.entity_id
_entity_poly.type
_entity_poly.pdbx_seq_one_letter_code
_entity_poly.pdbx_strand_id
1 'polypeptide(L)'
;MPRSPTASAVRSPPHAPSRFPASADVHLGPKVGALPRMDPLGCTEQCEDKKAKSSNREPALWQALPVLSEQQSRDVELVLAYAAPILDKRQTSRLLKEVSAVHPLPAQPHLKRVRPSPDAGRPHVLEMLLCLAGPAAGTRSLAELLPHPAVDPRGLGQPFLVPVPAWPPLTRGQFEEARAHWPTSFHEDKHVTRALAGQLFSAQEQAEMQGHMERAIRVAQQAATRGLRAVGAVVVDPASGRVLATGHDCSSSASPLLHATMVCIDLVAQGQGQGTYDLRPHPACSFTPASASQDVQAISMHTLDKDMDMDDNGLPYVCTGYDLYITREPCAMCAMALVHSRVQRVFYGAPSPDGALGTRFRIHARPDLNHRFQVFRGVLEAQCRQLDPDT
;
A
#
# COMPACT_ATOMS: atom_id res chain seq x y z
N MET A 1 -0.39 60.54 -4.56
CA MET A 1 -0.95 60.30 -5.91
C MET A 1 -0.74 58.83 -6.29
N PRO A 2 -1.65 57.90 -5.93
CA PRO A 2 -1.60 56.54 -6.44
C PRO A 2 -2.57 56.37 -7.62
N ARG A 3 -2.11 55.67 -8.66
CA ARG A 3 -2.93 55.21 -9.79
C ARG A 3 -3.38 53.77 -9.53
N SER A 4 -4.69 53.52 -9.59
CA SER A 4 -5.30 52.22 -9.93
C SER A 4 -5.30 52.06 -11.47
N PRO A 5 -5.84 51.00 -12.12
CA PRO A 5 -6.48 49.74 -11.66
C PRO A 5 -5.96 48.48 -12.41
N THR A 6 -6.39 47.25 -12.13
CA THR A 6 -7.49 46.58 -12.86
C THR A 6 -7.74 45.18 -12.30
N ALA A 7 -9.02 44.85 -12.08
CA ALA A 7 -9.52 43.51 -11.83
C ALA A 7 -10.07 42.94 -13.14
N SER A 8 -9.82 41.66 -13.41
CA SER A 8 -10.55 40.92 -14.44
C SER A 8 -10.87 39.52 -13.93
N ALA A 9 -12.16 39.20 -13.99
CA ALA A 9 -12.78 37.97 -13.53
C ALA A 9 -12.50 36.82 -14.49
N VAL A 10 -12.24 35.63 -13.96
CA VAL A 10 -12.26 34.38 -14.73
C VAL A 10 -13.36 33.47 -14.19
N ARG A 11 -14.25 33.10 -15.09
CA ARG A 11 -15.49 32.33 -14.92
C ARG A 11 -15.21 30.85 -14.62
N SER A 12 -16.03 30.26 -13.74
CA SER A 12 -16.20 28.82 -13.58
C SER A 12 -17.06 28.22 -14.71
N PRO A 13 -16.71 27.03 -15.25
CA PRO A 13 -17.60 26.29 -16.13
C PRO A 13 -18.51 25.29 -15.36
N PRO A 14 -19.61 24.81 -15.98
CA PRO A 14 -20.80 24.35 -15.28
C PRO A 14 -20.85 22.83 -15.00
N HIS A 15 -21.62 22.49 -13.97
CA HIS A 15 -22.10 21.13 -13.69
C HIS A 15 -22.98 20.59 -14.84
N ALA A 16 -22.73 19.35 -15.25
CA ALA A 16 -23.65 18.56 -16.06
C ALA A 16 -23.91 17.18 -15.39
N PRO A 17 -25.12 16.62 -15.49
CA PRO A 17 -25.59 15.51 -14.66
C PRO A 17 -25.31 14.15 -15.30
N SER A 18 -24.86 13.16 -14.51
CA SER A 18 -24.81 11.75 -14.93
C SER A 18 -26.02 10.99 -14.41
N ARG A 19 -27.01 10.76 -15.30
CA ARG A 19 -28.00 9.69 -15.16
C ARG A 19 -27.53 8.52 -16.02
N PHE A 20 -27.25 7.37 -15.41
CA PHE A 20 -27.19 6.09 -16.11
C PHE A 20 -28.45 5.28 -15.80
N PRO A 21 -29.08 4.63 -16.80
CA PRO A 21 -30.25 3.80 -16.59
C PRO A 21 -29.88 2.43 -16.00
N ALA A 22 -30.80 1.89 -15.21
CA ALA A 22 -30.76 0.55 -14.64
C ALA A 22 -30.92 -0.50 -15.75
N SER A 23 -30.08 -1.54 -15.72
CA SER A 23 -30.32 -2.78 -16.45
C SER A 23 -31.00 -3.77 -15.52
N ALA A 24 -32.20 -4.18 -15.90
CA ALA A 24 -32.91 -5.34 -15.38
C ALA A 24 -32.43 -6.60 -16.10
N ASP A 25 -32.41 -7.71 -15.36
CA ASP A 25 -32.67 -9.10 -15.77
C ASP A 25 -31.93 -10.04 -14.80
N VAL A 26 -32.40 -11.20 -14.35
CA VAL A 26 -33.65 -11.95 -14.49
C VAL A 26 -33.68 -12.92 -13.31
N HIS A 27 -34.87 -13.16 -12.79
CA HIS A 27 -35.19 -14.04 -11.67
C HIS A 27 -35.27 -15.51 -12.14
N LEU A 28 -34.50 -16.42 -11.54
CA LEU A 28 -34.70 -17.88 -11.66
C LEU A 28 -34.25 -18.56 -10.35
N GLY A 29 -35.21 -18.99 -9.53
CA GLY A 29 -35.05 -20.10 -8.57
C GLY A 29 -35.62 -21.40 -9.16
N PRO A 30 -35.80 -22.51 -8.40
CA PRO A 30 -35.62 -22.66 -6.95
C PRO A 30 -34.94 -23.99 -6.45
N LYS A 31 -34.58 -23.96 -5.15
CA LYS A 31 -34.63 -25.01 -4.08
C LYS A 31 -34.11 -26.44 -4.32
N VAL A 32 -33.34 -26.94 -3.33
CA VAL A 32 -33.49 -28.16 -2.46
C VAL A 32 -32.13 -28.34 -1.76
N GLY A 33 -31.91 -28.69 -0.49
CA GLY A 33 -32.69 -29.22 0.63
C GLY A 33 -31.79 -29.23 1.88
N ALA A 34 -32.39 -29.35 3.07
CA ALA A 34 -31.73 -29.17 4.36
C ALA A 34 -31.71 -30.47 5.21
N LEU A 35 -30.80 -30.47 6.21
CA LEU A 35 -30.77 -31.21 7.50
C LEU A 35 -30.19 -32.65 7.53
N PRO A 36 -29.73 -33.17 8.70
CA PRO A 36 -29.42 -32.53 10.00
C PRO A 36 -28.09 -32.98 10.69
N ARG A 37 -27.83 -32.33 11.84
CA ARG A 37 -26.89 -32.61 12.94
C ARG A 37 -26.93 -34.05 13.49
N MET A 38 -25.80 -34.48 14.07
CA MET A 38 -25.70 -35.51 15.11
C MET A 38 -24.63 -35.10 16.13
N ASP A 39 -25.06 -34.73 17.33
CA ASP A 39 -24.26 -34.79 18.57
C ASP A 39 -24.50 -36.14 19.24
N PRO A 40 -23.56 -36.62 20.06
CA PRO A 40 -23.92 -37.38 21.24
C PRO A 40 -23.37 -36.79 22.54
N LEU A 41 -24.29 -36.68 23.51
CA LEU A 41 -24.13 -36.71 24.96
C LEU A 41 -23.13 -37.81 25.40
N GLY A 42 -22.40 -37.78 26.51
CA GLY A 42 -22.36 -36.98 27.74
C GLY A 42 -21.47 -37.71 28.78
N CYS A 43 -21.46 -37.21 30.03
CA CYS A 43 -20.79 -37.76 31.25
C CYS A 43 -19.24 -37.61 31.28
N THR A 44 -18.56 -37.23 32.37
CA THR A 44 -18.86 -37.18 33.81
C THR A 44 -17.77 -36.33 34.49
N GLU A 45 -18.07 -35.85 35.69
CA GLU A 45 -17.25 -35.05 36.60
C GLU A 45 -15.85 -35.63 36.88
N GLN A 46 -14.84 -34.76 37.08
CA GLN A 46 -13.99 -34.75 38.28
C GLN A 46 -13.02 -33.56 38.28
N CYS A 47 -12.91 -32.93 39.45
CA CYS A 47 -12.02 -31.84 39.79
C CYS A 47 -10.74 -32.41 40.41
N GLU A 48 -9.57 -32.16 39.82
CA GLU A 48 -8.27 -32.33 40.51
C GLU A 48 -7.26 -31.26 40.06
N ASP A 49 -6.80 -30.47 41.04
CA ASP A 49 -5.73 -29.47 40.96
C ASP A 49 -4.37 -30.08 40.62
N LYS A 50 -3.75 -29.72 39.47
CA LYS A 50 -2.28 -29.82 39.27
C LYS A 50 -1.71 -28.71 38.37
N LYS A 51 -1.06 -27.73 39.02
CA LYS A 51 0.23 -27.10 38.68
C LYS A 51 0.60 -26.90 37.20
N ALA A 52 0.56 -25.63 36.78
CA ALA A 52 1.36 -24.96 35.74
C ALA A 52 2.06 -25.84 34.69
N LYS A 53 1.52 -25.84 33.47
CA LYS A 53 2.25 -26.16 32.24
C LYS A 53 1.88 -25.15 31.17
N SER A 54 2.91 -24.51 30.63
CA SER A 54 2.96 -23.66 29.44
C SER A 54 1.76 -23.87 28.51
N SER A 55 0.88 -22.87 28.42
CA SER A 55 -0.16 -22.83 27.41
C SER A 55 0.53 -22.69 26.06
N ASN A 56 0.53 -23.76 25.29
CA ASN A 56 0.84 -23.76 23.87
C ASN A 56 -0.19 -22.84 23.20
N ARG A 57 0.14 -21.55 23.01
CA ARG A 57 -0.70 -20.60 22.28
C ARG A 57 -0.85 -21.15 20.87
N GLU A 58 -2.08 -21.43 20.46
CA GLU A 58 -2.38 -21.74 19.06
C GLU A 58 -1.77 -20.65 18.16
N PRO A 59 -1.17 -21.01 17.01
CA PRO A 59 -0.53 -20.04 16.14
C PRO A 59 -1.55 -18.97 15.73
N ALA A 60 -1.11 -17.73 15.76
CA ALA A 60 -1.91 -16.55 15.49
C ALA A 60 -2.80 -16.72 14.23
N LEU A 61 -4.12 -16.63 14.39
CA LEU A 61 -5.14 -16.61 13.33
C LEU A 61 -5.07 -15.36 12.42
N TRP A 62 -4.01 -14.55 12.53
CA TRP A 62 -3.86 -13.27 11.86
C TRP A 62 -2.49 -13.17 11.17
N GLN A 63 -2.42 -12.35 10.13
CA GLN A 63 -1.18 -12.06 9.41
C GLN A 63 -1.09 -10.57 9.10
N ALA A 64 0.09 -9.99 9.27
CA ALA A 64 0.37 -8.62 8.83
C ALA A 64 0.57 -8.59 7.32
N LEU A 65 -0.44 -8.10 6.59
CA LEU A 65 -0.41 -7.99 5.13
C LEU A 65 0.03 -6.59 4.71
N PRO A 66 1.02 -6.44 3.81
CA PRO A 66 1.45 -5.12 3.36
C PRO A 66 0.33 -4.42 2.58
N VAL A 67 0.18 -3.12 2.80
CA VAL A 67 -0.66 -2.27 1.96
C VAL A 67 0.19 -1.67 0.86
N LEU A 68 0.07 -2.24 -0.32
CA LEU A 68 0.79 -1.84 -1.52
C LEU A 68 0.35 -0.45 -2.02
N SER A 69 1.26 0.26 -2.71
CA SER A 69 0.94 1.49 -3.43
C SER A 69 -0.09 1.28 -4.55
N GLU A 70 -0.68 2.36 -5.07
CA GLU A 70 -1.58 2.31 -6.23
C GLU A 70 -0.90 1.60 -7.43
N GLN A 71 0.36 1.94 -7.69
CA GLN A 71 1.11 1.39 -8.83
C GLN A 71 1.45 -0.09 -8.67
N GLN A 72 1.63 -0.56 -7.43
CA GLN A 72 1.91 -1.96 -7.13
C GLN A 72 0.65 -2.83 -7.05
N SER A 73 -0.51 -2.22 -6.78
CA SER A 73 -1.80 -2.93 -6.64
C SER A 73 -2.71 -2.83 -7.85
N ARG A 74 -2.41 -1.97 -8.83
CA ARG A 74 -3.14 -1.92 -10.10
C ARG A 74 -2.95 -3.19 -10.93
N ASP A 75 -3.96 -3.48 -11.75
CA ASP A 75 -3.91 -4.49 -12.79
C ASP A 75 -2.91 -4.10 -13.90
N VAL A 76 -2.48 -5.08 -14.69
CA VAL A 76 -1.59 -4.83 -15.82
C VAL A 76 -2.37 -4.16 -16.96
N GLU A 77 -2.24 -2.84 -17.06
CA GLU A 77 -2.79 -2.07 -18.16
C GLU A 77 -2.05 -2.38 -19.47
N LEU A 78 -2.81 -2.58 -20.56
CA LEU A 78 -2.28 -2.88 -21.88
C LEU A 78 -2.52 -1.72 -22.84
N VAL A 79 -1.52 -1.43 -23.66
CA VAL A 79 -1.62 -0.49 -24.79
C VAL A 79 -1.29 -1.20 -26.09
N LEU A 80 -1.86 -0.74 -27.19
CA LEU A 80 -1.57 -1.29 -28.51
C LEU A 80 -0.25 -0.76 -29.06
N ALA A 81 0.52 -1.66 -29.66
CA ALA A 81 1.75 -1.36 -30.36
C ALA A 81 1.82 -2.08 -31.70
N TYR A 82 2.57 -1.53 -32.64
CA TYR A 82 2.91 -2.21 -33.89
C TYR A 82 4.15 -3.08 -33.66
N ALA A 83 4.06 -4.34 -34.05
CA ALA A 83 5.19 -5.25 -34.18
C ALA A 83 5.27 -5.79 -35.61
N ALA A 84 6.43 -6.29 -36.01
CA ALA A 84 6.62 -6.93 -37.31
C ALA A 84 7.48 -8.19 -37.18
N PRO A 85 7.22 -9.24 -37.97
CA PRO A 85 8.09 -10.41 -38.01
C PRO A 85 9.44 -10.04 -38.64
N ILE A 86 10.52 -10.62 -38.12
CA ILE A 86 11.86 -10.50 -38.69
C ILE A 86 12.07 -11.67 -39.65
N LEU A 87 12.08 -11.37 -40.95
CA LEU A 87 12.24 -12.34 -42.04
C LEU A 87 13.70 -12.79 -42.19
N ASP A 88 14.66 -11.89 -41.96
CA ASP A 88 16.10 -12.19 -42.00
C ASP A 88 16.75 -11.89 -40.65
N LYS A 89 17.08 -12.95 -39.90
CA LYS A 89 17.73 -12.84 -38.58
C LYS A 89 19.07 -12.11 -38.61
N ARG A 90 19.80 -12.13 -39.74
CA ARG A 90 21.10 -11.44 -39.88
C ARG A 90 20.95 -9.92 -39.76
N GLN A 91 19.75 -9.40 -40.05
CA GLN A 91 19.45 -7.96 -39.97
C GLN A 91 19.00 -7.50 -38.58
N THR A 92 18.76 -8.42 -37.63
CA THR A 92 18.14 -8.09 -36.32
C THR A 92 18.85 -6.95 -35.59
N SER A 93 20.19 -7.02 -35.45
CA SER A 93 20.97 -6.02 -34.73
C SER A 93 20.96 -4.66 -35.41
N ARG A 94 20.93 -4.62 -36.75
CA ARG A 94 20.81 -3.40 -37.54
C ARG A 94 19.43 -2.78 -37.35
N LEU A 95 18.38 -3.55 -37.64
CA LEU A 95 16.98 -3.13 -37.51
C LEU A 95 16.68 -2.62 -36.10
N LEU A 96 17.17 -3.31 -35.06
CA LEU A 96 17.00 -2.89 -33.68
C LEU A 96 17.58 -1.49 -33.43
N LYS A 97 18.80 -1.22 -33.94
CA LYS A 97 19.45 0.09 -33.80
C LYS A 97 18.69 1.18 -34.55
N GLU A 98 18.35 0.94 -35.82
CA GLU A 98 17.64 1.89 -36.68
C GLU A 98 16.24 2.21 -36.13
N VAL A 99 15.44 1.20 -35.82
CA VAL A 99 14.08 1.36 -35.28
C VAL A 99 14.10 2.04 -33.91
N SER A 100 15.05 1.68 -33.03
CA SER A 100 15.13 2.31 -31.70
C SER A 100 15.57 3.77 -31.77
N ALA A 101 16.36 4.15 -32.77
CA ALA A 101 16.77 5.54 -33.00
C ALA A 101 15.59 6.40 -33.49
N VAL A 102 14.71 5.85 -34.33
CA VAL A 102 13.58 6.58 -34.89
C VAL A 102 12.35 6.58 -33.98
N HIS A 103 12.06 5.46 -33.34
CA HIS A 103 10.89 5.28 -32.48
C HIS A 103 11.29 4.89 -31.07
N PRO A 104 12.03 5.71 -30.30
CA PRO A 104 12.40 5.36 -28.94
C PRO A 104 11.13 5.11 -28.07
N LEU A 105 11.24 4.21 -27.09
CA LEU A 105 10.15 3.89 -26.15
C LEU A 105 10.53 4.33 -24.72
N PRO A 106 10.76 5.63 -24.47
CA PRO A 106 11.23 6.10 -23.16
C PRO A 106 10.20 5.90 -22.05
N ALA A 107 8.91 5.88 -22.38
CA ALA A 107 7.83 5.61 -21.43
C ALA A 107 7.64 4.12 -21.13
N GLN A 108 8.23 3.22 -21.93
CA GLN A 108 8.15 1.76 -21.76
C GLN A 108 9.54 1.12 -21.75
N PRO A 109 10.44 1.51 -20.83
CA PRO A 109 11.80 0.99 -20.77
C PRO A 109 11.86 -0.50 -20.40
N HIS A 110 10.76 -1.05 -19.88
CA HIS A 110 10.63 -2.44 -19.48
C HIS A 110 10.37 -3.39 -20.65
N LEU A 111 9.87 -2.91 -21.78
CA LEU A 111 9.53 -3.77 -22.92
C LEU A 111 10.79 -4.20 -23.68
N LYS A 112 10.97 -5.50 -23.88
CA LYS A 112 12.04 -5.99 -24.76
C LYS A 112 11.64 -5.79 -26.21
N ARG A 113 12.54 -5.26 -27.03
CA ARG A 113 12.24 -4.94 -28.43
C ARG A 113 12.01 -6.15 -29.34
N VAL A 114 12.63 -7.28 -29.01
CA VAL A 114 12.59 -8.48 -29.84
C VAL A 114 12.13 -9.64 -28.99
N ARG A 115 11.24 -10.46 -29.55
CA ARG A 115 10.78 -11.71 -28.94
C ARG A 115 10.86 -12.86 -29.93
N PRO A 116 10.95 -14.12 -29.46
CA PRO A 116 10.63 -15.28 -30.27
C PRO A 116 9.17 -15.22 -30.75
N SER A 117 8.91 -15.70 -31.97
CA SER A 117 7.54 -15.92 -32.44
C SER A 117 6.81 -16.87 -31.47
N PRO A 118 5.59 -16.53 -31.00
CA PRO A 118 4.80 -17.42 -30.15
C PRO A 118 4.29 -18.66 -30.91
N ASP A 119 4.20 -18.58 -32.23
CA ASP A 119 3.77 -19.66 -33.11
C ASP A 119 5.01 -20.33 -33.73
N ALA A 120 5.30 -21.54 -33.26
CA ALA A 120 6.43 -22.36 -33.73
C ALA A 120 6.26 -22.87 -35.18
N GLY A 121 5.04 -22.78 -35.74
CA GLY A 121 4.74 -23.15 -37.12
C GLY A 121 5.04 -22.06 -38.15
N ARG A 122 5.34 -20.82 -37.72
CA ARG A 122 5.64 -19.72 -38.64
C ARG A 122 7.09 -19.80 -39.15
N PRO A 123 7.34 -19.40 -40.41
CA PRO A 123 8.69 -19.41 -40.99
C PRO A 123 9.63 -18.39 -40.33
N HIS A 124 9.10 -17.42 -39.59
CA HIS A 124 9.87 -16.37 -38.94
C HIS A 124 9.94 -16.65 -37.44
N VAL A 125 11.15 -16.75 -36.91
CA VAL A 125 11.38 -17.17 -35.52
C VAL A 125 11.40 -15.97 -34.56
N LEU A 126 11.49 -14.74 -35.06
CA LEU A 126 11.58 -13.53 -34.25
C LEU A 126 10.57 -12.47 -34.70
N GLU A 127 10.10 -11.69 -33.75
CA GLU A 127 9.22 -10.53 -33.94
C GLU A 127 9.84 -9.31 -33.25
N MET A 128 9.71 -8.14 -33.88
CA MET A 128 10.24 -6.86 -33.39
C MET A 128 9.11 -5.89 -33.10
N LEU A 129 9.13 -5.28 -31.91
CA LEU A 129 8.28 -4.16 -31.54
C LEU A 129 8.79 -2.87 -32.19
N LEU A 130 7.93 -2.19 -32.95
CA LEU A 130 8.27 -1.00 -33.73
C LEU A 130 7.97 0.29 -32.96
N CYS A 131 6.71 0.53 -32.61
CA CYS A 131 6.24 1.74 -31.92
C CYS A 131 4.85 1.53 -31.31
N LEU A 132 4.41 2.44 -30.44
CA LEU A 132 3.03 2.44 -29.93
C LEU A 132 2.05 2.88 -31.03
N ALA A 133 0.85 2.29 -31.06
CA ALA A 133 -0.10 2.49 -32.16
C ALA A 133 -0.93 3.78 -32.06
N GLY A 134 -0.95 4.43 -30.89
CA GLY A 134 -1.79 5.59 -30.62
C GLY A 134 -3.31 5.29 -30.67
N PRO A 135 -4.17 6.30 -30.48
CA PRO A 135 -5.63 6.13 -30.41
C PRO A 135 -6.29 5.81 -31.77
N ALA A 136 -5.64 6.10 -32.89
CA ALA A 136 -6.12 5.79 -34.25
C ALA A 136 -5.47 4.51 -34.81
N ALA A 137 -5.34 3.48 -33.96
CA ALA A 137 -4.73 2.21 -34.33
C ALA A 137 -5.55 1.50 -35.43
N GLY A 138 -4.86 0.97 -36.44
CA GLY A 138 -5.47 0.29 -37.58
C GLY A 138 -4.43 -0.45 -38.40
N THR A 139 -4.79 -0.96 -39.56
CA THR A 139 -3.81 -1.56 -40.48
C THR A 139 -2.89 -0.46 -41.01
N ARG A 140 -1.57 -0.68 -40.89
CA ARG A 140 -0.52 0.24 -41.38
C ARG A 140 0.48 -0.53 -42.22
N SER A 141 1.09 0.11 -43.20
CA SER A 141 2.25 -0.45 -43.91
C SER A 141 3.57 -0.13 -43.18
N LEU A 142 4.66 -0.85 -43.48
CA LEU A 142 5.99 -0.51 -42.96
C LEU A 142 6.43 0.90 -43.39
N ALA A 143 6.07 1.33 -44.61
CA ALA A 143 6.43 2.65 -45.12
C ALA A 143 5.76 3.79 -44.35
N GLU A 144 4.56 3.58 -43.83
CA GLU A 144 3.88 4.54 -42.94
C GLU A 144 4.50 4.58 -41.55
N LEU A 145 4.96 3.44 -41.04
CA LEU A 145 5.51 3.34 -39.68
C LEU A 145 6.99 3.70 -39.63
N LEU A 146 7.78 3.41 -40.65
CA LEU A 146 9.23 3.52 -40.66
C LEU A 146 9.68 4.50 -41.75
N PRO A 147 10.13 5.71 -41.39
CA PRO A 147 10.56 6.72 -42.36
C PRO A 147 11.84 6.28 -43.09
N HIS A 148 11.83 6.40 -44.42
CA HIS A 148 13.00 6.21 -45.26
C HIS A 148 13.74 7.55 -45.45
N PRO A 149 15.10 7.60 -45.44
CA PRO A 149 16.05 6.48 -45.39
C PRO A 149 16.49 6.07 -43.98
N ALA A 150 15.85 6.61 -42.93
CA ALA A 150 16.30 6.42 -41.55
C ALA A 150 16.22 4.95 -41.07
N VAL A 151 15.27 4.17 -41.61
CA VAL A 151 15.19 2.72 -41.42
C VAL A 151 15.10 2.03 -42.78
N ASP A 152 15.92 1.00 -42.99
CA ASP A 152 15.80 0.11 -44.15
C ASP A 152 14.89 -1.09 -43.77
N PRO A 153 13.63 -1.14 -44.24
CA PRO A 153 12.67 -2.16 -43.81
C PRO A 153 12.99 -3.56 -44.35
N ARG A 154 14.02 -3.72 -45.19
CA ARG A 154 14.46 -5.04 -45.67
C ARG A 154 14.75 -5.96 -44.48
N GLY A 155 14.12 -7.13 -44.51
CA GLY A 155 14.19 -8.12 -43.45
C GLY A 155 13.05 -8.01 -42.42
N LEU A 156 12.12 -7.07 -42.55
CA LEU A 156 10.85 -7.03 -41.81
C LEU A 156 9.69 -7.48 -42.70
N GLY A 157 8.71 -8.18 -42.12
CA GLY A 157 7.45 -8.49 -42.77
C GLY A 157 6.35 -7.50 -42.41
N GLN A 158 5.11 -7.83 -42.80
CA GLN A 158 3.96 -6.96 -42.59
C GLN A 158 3.74 -6.70 -41.09
N PRO A 159 3.56 -5.43 -40.68
CA PRO A 159 3.34 -5.10 -39.29
C PRO A 159 1.93 -5.51 -38.85
N PHE A 160 1.78 -5.80 -37.58
CA PHE A 160 0.53 -6.18 -36.93
C PHE A 160 0.42 -5.50 -35.57
N LEU A 161 -0.82 -5.39 -35.07
CA LEU A 161 -1.09 -4.84 -33.75
C LEU A 161 -0.96 -5.92 -32.68
N VAL A 162 -0.34 -5.56 -31.56
CA VAL A 162 -0.19 -6.43 -30.40
C VAL A 162 -0.39 -5.62 -29.11
N PRO A 163 -1.12 -6.15 -28.12
CA PRO A 163 -1.19 -5.53 -26.80
C PRO A 163 0.13 -5.74 -26.05
N VAL A 164 0.64 -4.68 -25.44
CA VAL A 164 1.86 -4.71 -24.62
C VAL A 164 1.61 -4.01 -23.28
N PRO A 165 2.29 -4.43 -22.20
CA PRO A 165 2.19 -3.77 -20.89
C PRO A 165 2.56 -2.29 -20.99
N ALA A 166 1.63 -1.42 -20.60
CA ALA A 166 1.80 0.03 -20.63
C ALA A 166 2.90 0.51 -19.66
N TRP A 167 3.08 -0.22 -18.56
CA TRP A 167 3.94 0.18 -17.46
C TRP A 167 4.84 -0.95 -16.96
N PRO A 168 5.97 -0.62 -16.32
CA PRO A 168 6.83 -1.63 -15.71
C PRO A 168 6.09 -2.37 -14.59
N PRO A 169 6.21 -3.71 -14.52
CA PRO A 169 5.68 -4.48 -13.41
C PRO A 169 6.51 -4.19 -12.15
N LEU A 170 5.82 -3.98 -11.02
CA LEU A 170 6.42 -3.70 -9.72
C LEU A 170 6.29 -4.87 -8.74
N THR A 171 5.45 -5.85 -9.05
CA THR A 171 5.29 -7.08 -8.27
C THR A 171 5.50 -8.31 -9.15
N ARG A 172 5.80 -9.45 -8.50
CA ARG A 172 5.93 -10.75 -9.19
C ARG A 172 4.66 -11.13 -9.96
N GLY A 173 3.49 -10.90 -9.36
CA GLY A 173 2.19 -11.14 -10.00
C GLY A 173 2.01 -10.29 -11.26
N GLN A 174 2.25 -8.97 -11.16
CA GLN A 174 2.20 -8.08 -12.33
C GLN A 174 3.19 -8.52 -13.42
N PHE A 175 4.39 -8.99 -13.05
CA PHE A 175 5.36 -9.46 -14.02
C PHE A 175 4.90 -10.72 -14.75
N GLU A 176 4.33 -11.69 -14.04
CA GLU A 176 3.83 -12.94 -14.61
C GLU A 176 2.66 -12.70 -15.58
N GLU A 177 1.78 -11.76 -15.25
CA GLU A 177 0.70 -11.30 -16.13
C GLU A 177 1.26 -10.52 -17.34
N ALA A 178 2.12 -9.52 -17.10
CA ALA A 178 2.69 -8.67 -18.15
C ALA A 178 3.50 -9.47 -19.19
N ARG A 179 4.32 -10.43 -18.74
CA ARG A 179 5.16 -11.24 -19.64
C ARG A 179 4.35 -12.14 -20.56
N ALA A 180 3.09 -12.45 -20.22
CA ALA A 180 2.21 -13.25 -21.06
C ALA A 180 1.80 -12.48 -22.33
N HIS A 181 1.75 -11.15 -22.27
CA HIS A 181 1.44 -10.29 -23.41
C HIS A 181 2.68 -9.97 -24.24
N TRP A 182 3.75 -9.51 -23.59
CA TRP A 182 5.00 -9.18 -24.26
C TRP A 182 6.20 -9.32 -23.31
N PRO A 183 7.37 -9.81 -23.79
CA PRO A 183 8.53 -9.97 -22.93
C PRO A 183 8.95 -8.66 -22.29
N THR A 184 9.03 -8.71 -20.96
CA THR A 184 9.23 -7.54 -20.10
C THR A 184 10.42 -7.79 -19.18
N SER A 185 11.20 -6.75 -18.87
CA SER A 185 12.20 -6.79 -17.81
C SER A 185 11.54 -6.54 -16.46
N PHE A 186 11.98 -7.26 -15.44
CA PHE A 186 11.48 -7.13 -14.08
C PHE A 186 12.64 -7.24 -13.11
N HIS A 187 12.74 -6.25 -12.24
CA HIS A 187 13.74 -6.20 -11.18
C HIS A 187 12.95 -6.38 -9.89
N GLU A 188 13.08 -7.54 -9.29
CA GLU A 188 12.27 -7.90 -8.14
C GLU A 188 12.66 -7.07 -6.91
N ASP A 189 11.67 -6.40 -6.34
CA ASP A 189 11.78 -5.89 -4.98
C ASP A 189 11.60 -7.06 -4.00
N LYS A 190 12.72 -7.50 -3.43
CA LYS A 190 12.75 -8.62 -2.47
C LYS A 190 11.95 -8.32 -1.20
N HIS A 191 11.88 -7.06 -0.78
CA HIS A 191 11.15 -6.64 0.41
C HIS A 191 9.65 -6.78 0.18
N VAL A 192 9.14 -6.22 -0.92
CA VAL A 192 7.73 -6.34 -1.32
C VAL A 192 7.35 -7.81 -1.53
N THR A 193 8.22 -8.59 -2.16
CA THR A 193 7.98 -10.02 -2.40
C THR A 193 7.86 -10.81 -1.09
N ARG A 194 8.80 -10.61 -0.15
CA ARG A 194 8.73 -11.24 1.18
C ARG A 194 7.52 -10.78 1.96
N ALA A 195 7.14 -9.50 1.86
CA ALA A 195 5.96 -8.97 2.51
C ALA A 195 4.66 -9.60 1.97
N LEU A 196 4.53 -9.74 0.65
CA LEU A 196 3.38 -10.41 0.03
C LEU A 196 3.32 -11.91 0.35
N ALA A 197 4.47 -12.56 0.52
CA ALA A 197 4.53 -13.95 1.00
C ALA A 197 4.26 -14.08 2.51
N GLY A 198 4.09 -12.97 3.24
CA GLY A 198 3.90 -12.98 4.69
C GLY A 198 5.14 -13.41 5.48
N GLN A 199 6.32 -13.28 4.87
CA GLN A 199 7.62 -13.73 5.40
C GLN A 199 8.49 -12.54 5.86
N LEU A 200 7.87 -11.38 6.10
CA LEU A 200 8.60 -10.20 6.51
C LEU A 200 9.00 -10.26 7.99
N PHE A 201 8.09 -10.76 8.83
CA PHE A 201 8.25 -10.81 10.29
C PHE A 201 8.47 -12.25 10.75
N SER A 202 9.43 -12.42 11.64
CA SER A 202 9.67 -13.66 12.38
C SER A 202 8.53 -13.95 13.37
N ALA A 203 8.46 -15.18 13.87
CA ALA A 203 7.46 -15.56 14.87
C ALA A 203 7.58 -14.74 16.17
N GLN A 204 8.80 -14.34 16.55
CA GLN A 204 9.03 -13.49 17.71
C GLN A 204 8.48 -12.08 17.47
N GLU A 205 8.82 -11.45 16.34
CA GLU A 205 8.30 -10.12 15.98
C GLU A 205 6.77 -10.13 15.89
N GLN A 206 6.16 -11.19 15.33
CA GLN A 206 4.71 -11.33 15.32
C GLN A 206 4.11 -11.40 16.74
N ALA A 207 4.76 -12.08 17.68
CA ALA A 207 4.31 -12.12 19.08
C ALA A 207 4.40 -10.75 19.76
N GLU A 208 5.43 -9.97 19.48
CA GLU A 208 5.60 -8.59 19.96
C GLU A 208 4.53 -7.67 19.37
N MET A 209 4.32 -7.73 18.05
CA MET A 209 3.25 -7.03 17.33
C MET A 209 1.87 -7.34 17.92
N GLN A 210 1.60 -8.62 18.23
CA GLN A 210 0.38 -9.03 18.90
C GLN A 210 0.23 -8.33 20.26
N GLY A 211 1.29 -8.32 21.08
CA GLY A 211 1.26 -7.66 22.40
C GLY A 211 0.99 -6.16 22.31
N HIS A 212 1.53 -5.47 21.30
CA HIS A 212 1.27 -4.05 21.05
C HIS A 212 -0.17 -3.81 20.59
N MET A 213 -0.71 -4.63 19.68
CA MET A 213 -2.11 -4.51 19.26
C MET A 213 -3.09 -4.88 20.38
N GLU A 214 -2.81 -5.91 21.18
CA GLU A 214 -3.60 -6.25 22.39
C GLU A 214 -3.63 -5.08 23.39
N ARG A 215 -2.56 -4.28 23.46
CA ARG A 215 -2.56 -3.06 24.28
C ARG A 215 -3.46 -1.98 23.66
N ALA A 216 -3.39 -1.76 22.35
CA ALA A 216 -4.27 -0.85 21.64
C ALA A 216 -5.76 -1.22 21.81
N ILE A 217 -6.09 -2.51 21.71
CA ILE A 217 -7.45 -3.04 21.96
C ILE A 217 -7.90 -2.74 23.39
N ARG A 218 -7.05 -2.99 24.40
CA ARG A 218 -7.39 -2.72 25.80
C ARG A 218 -7.74 -1.26 26.06
N VAL A 219 -7.00 -0.31 25.48
CA VAL A 219 -7.29 1.12 25.70
C VAL A 219 -8.52 1.57 24.93
N ALA A 220 -8.79 0.97 23.77
CA ALA A 220 -10.03 1.17 23.03
C ALA A 220 -11.25 0.70 23.84
N GLN A 221 -11.16 -0.47 24.49
CA GLN A 221 -12.22 -0.99 25.37
C GLN A 221 -12.44 -0.06 26.57
N GLN A 222 -11.38 0.44 27.19
CA GLN A 222 -11.50 1.42 28.29
C GLN A 222 -12.18 2.71 27.83
N ALA A 223 -11.88 3.22 26.63
CA ALA A 223 -12.58 4.36 26.04
C ALA A 223 -14.08 4.07 25.86
N ALA A 224 -14.43 2.88 25.35
CA ALA A 224 -15.81 2.45 25.15
C ALA A 224 -16.60 2.42 26.48
N THR A 225 -16.01 1.94 27.58
CA THR A 225 -16.67 1.95 28.90
C THR A 225 -17.03 3.35 29.40
N ARG A 226 -16.39 4.39 28.83
CA ARG A 226 -16.63 5.80 29.14
C ARG A 226 -17.54 6.49 28.13
N GLY A 227 -18.15 5.74 27.20
CA GLY A 227 -19.00 6.27 26.13
C GLY A 227 -18.23 7.00 25.02
N LEU A 228 -16.91 6.81 24.93
CA LEU A 228 -16.09 7.33 23.84
C LEU A 228 -15.99 6.32 22.70
N ARG A 229 -15.55 6.78 21.52
CA ARG A 229 -15.29 5.89 20.38
C ARG A 229 -14.20 4.87 20.74
N ALA A 230 -14.47 3.61 20.42
CA ALA A 230 -13.60 2.48 20.76
C ALA A 230 -12.43 2.32 19.78
N VAL A 231 -11.59 3.35 19.66
CA VAL A 231 -10.37 3.30 18.84
C VAL A 231 -9.17 3.54 19.74
N GLY A 232 -8.19 2.63 19.69
CA GLY A 232 -6.99 2.67 20.53
C GLY A 232 -5.73 2.55 19.68
N ALA A 233 -4.65 3.15 20.17
CA ALA A 233 -3.38 3.22 19.48
C ALA A 233 -2.19 3.16 20.46
N VAL A 234 -1.05 2.68 19.95
CA VAL A 234 0.21 2.57 20.68
C VAL A 234 1.35 2.95 19.74
N VAL A 235 2.27 3.80 20.20
CA VAL A 235 3.52 4.12 19.49
C VAL A 235 4.67 3.40 20.16
N VAL A 236 5.51 2.76 19.35
CA VAL A 236 6.59 1.88 19.79
C VAL A 236 7.89 2.29 19.10
N ASP A 237 8.98 2.28 19.85
CA ASP A 237 10.32 2.31 19.26
C ASP A 237 10.67 0.89 18.77
N PRO A 238 10.78 0.66 17.45
CA PRO A 238 11.03 -0.67 16.90
C PRO A 238 12.44 -1.20 17.24
N ALA A 239 13.40 -0.35 17.62
CA ALA A 239 14.75 -0.79 17.95
C ALA A 239 14.83 -1.41 19.36
N SER A 240 14.03 -0.91 20.29
CA SER A 240 14.01 -1.37 21.69
C SER A 240 12.76 -2.17 22.06
N GLY A 241 11.71 -2.14 21.23
CA GLY A 241 10.38 -2.65 21.57
C GLY A 241 9.66 -1.82 22.65
N ARG A 242 10.22 -0.66 23.04
CA ARG A 242 9.70 0.18 24.12
C ARG A 242 8.45 0.92 23.66
N VAL A 243 7.40 0.87 24.47
CA VAL A 243 6.19 1.66 24.24
C VAL A 243 6.40 3.10 24.68
N LEU A 244 6.26 4.03 23.73
CA LEU A 244 6.47 5.47 23.93
C LEU A 244 5.19 6.20 24.27
N ALA A 245 4.09 5.82 23.62
CA ALA A 245 2.77 6.39 23.87
C ALA A 245 1.70 5.30 23.77
N THR A 246 0.66 5.44 24.56
CA THR A 246 -0.56 4.63 24.50
C THR A 246 -1.73 5.58 24.64
N GLY A 247 -2.69 5.55 23.72
CA GLY A 247 -3.80 6.49 23.70
C GLY A 247 -5.04 5.93 23.00
N HIS A 248 -6.17 6.58 23.23
CA HIS A 248 -7.43 6.24 22.58
C HIS A 248 -8.06 7.48 21.95
N ASP A 249 -9.16 7.29 21.23
CA ASP A 249 -9.93 8.39 20.66
C ASP A 249 -10.53 9.25 21.78
N CYS A 250 -10.18 10.53 21.77
CA CYS A 250 -10.64 11.55 22.72
C CYS A 250 -11.50 12.60 22.00
N SER A 251 -12.02 12.28 20.81
CA SER A 251 -12.83 13.21 20.04
C SER A 251 -14.14 13.51 20.76
N SER A 252 -14.56 14.76 20.66
CA SER A 252 -15.80 15.27 21.23
C SER A 252 -16.36 16.37 20.33
N SER A 253 -17.54 16.90 20.67
CA SER A 253 -18.10 18.06 19.97
C SER A 253 -17.18 19.29 20.06
N ALA A 254 -16.44 19.45 21.16
CA ALA A 254 -15.50 20.54 21.36
C ALA A 254 -14.12 20.27 20.72
N SER A 255 -13.74 19.01 20.55
CA SER A 255 -12.44 18.61 20.01
C SER A 255 -12.59 17.45 19.03
N PRO A 256 -13.20 17.69 17.85
CA PRO A 256 -13.54 16.61 16.91
C PRO A 256 -12.31 15.94 16.28
N LEU A 257 -11.14 16.60 16.32
CA LEU A 257 -9.91 16.11 15.68
C LEU A 257 -9.05 15.22 16.59
N LEU A 258 -9.42 15.02 17.85
CA LEU A 258 -8.65 14.22 18.82
C LEU A 258 -8.85 12.71 18.64
N HIS A 259 -8.63 12.23 17.42
CA HIS A 259 -8.58 10.80 17.12
C HIS A 259 -7.38 10.13 17.79
N ALA A 260 -7.45 8.81 17.99
CA ALA A 260 -6.41 8.04 18.66
C ALA A 260 -4.99 8.27 18.09
N THR A 261 -4.86 8.39 16.76
CA THR A 261 -3.57 8.73 16.11
C THR A 261 -3.05 10.10 16.55
N MET A 262 -3.90 11.13 16.57
CA MET A 262 -3.51 12.48 16.97
C MET A 262 -3.12 12.53 18.44
N VAL A 263 -3.89 11.84 19.28
CA VAL A 263 -3.60 11.67 20.72
C VAL A 263 -2.24 11.02 20.91
N CYS A 264 -1.92 9.95 20.19
CA CYS A 264 -0.62 9.30 20.27
C CYS A 264 0.54 10.17 19.79
N ILE A 265 0.37 10.93 18.70
CA ILE A 265 1.39 11.87 18.22
C ILE A 265 1.66 12.94 19.29
N ASP A 266 0.61 13.51 19.89
CA ASP A 266 0.76 14.51 20.94
C ASP A 266 1.42 13.92 22.21
N LEU A 267 1.05 12.69 22.61
CA LEU A 267 1.67 11.98 23.73
C LEU A 267 3.17 11.73 23.50
N VAL A 268 3.59 11.37 22.28
CA VAL A 268 5.02 11.26 21.95
C VAL A 268 5.70 12.62 22.10
N ALA A 269 5.08 13.70 21.60
CA ALA A 269 5.60 15.05 21.79
C ALA A 269 5.70 15.41 23.29
N GLN A 270 4.70 15.05 24.12
CA GLN A 270 4.75 15.19 25.59
C GLN A 270 5.92 14.45 26.23
N GLY A 271 6.20 13.22 25.77
CA GLY A 271 7.39 12.48 26.21
C GLY A 271 8.69 13.18 25.85
N GLN A 272 8.72 13.98 24.79
CA GLN A 272 9.85 14.77 24.33
C GLN A 272 9.86 16.20 24.91
N GLY A 273 8.98 16.51 25.86
CA GLY A 273 8.88 17.83 26.49
C GLY A 273 8.10 18.88 25.69
N GLN A 274 7.40 18.46 24.63
CA GLN A 274 6.50 19.27 23.81
C GLN A 274 5.04 18.82 24.02
N GLY A 275 4.11 19.14 23.12
CA GLY A 275 2.71 18.70 23.21
C GLY A 275 1.73 19.80 23.62
N THR A 276 0.50 19.66 23.16
CA THR A 276 -0.50 20.73 23.15
C THR A 276 -1.71 20.42 24.03
N TYR A 277 -2.15 19.17 24.05
CA TYR A 277 -3.46 18.82 24.62
C TYR A 277 -3.37 18.36 26.07
N ASP A 278 -4.30 18.83 26.91
CA ASP A 278 -4.46 18.32 28.26
C ASP A 278 -5.20 16.97 28.23
N LEU A 279 -4.41 15.89 28.32
CA LEU A 279 -4.92 14.52 28.30
C LEU A 279 -5.12 13.93 29.70
N ARG A 280 -4.93 14.70 30.78
CA ARG A 280 -5.18 14.24 32.16
C ARG A 280 -6.61 13.71 32.40
N PRO A 281 -7.68 14.23 31.74
CA PRO A 281 -9.02 13.65 31.84
C PRO A 281 -9.13 12.23 31.24
N HIS A 282 -8.10 11.73 30.56
CA HIS A 282 -8.06 10.43 29.91
C HIS A 282 -6.96 9.56 30.53
N PRO A 283 -7.21 8.90 31.68
CA PRO A 283 -6.18 8.18 32.43
C PRO A 283 -5.59 6.95 31.71
N ALA A 284 -6.25 6.47 30.65
CA ALA A 284 -5.73 5.42 29.77
C ALA A 284 -4.73 5.95 28.73
N CYS A 285 -4.67 7.28 28.54
CA CYS A 285 -3.69 7.95 27.69
C CYS A 285 -2.43 8.24 28.53
N SER A 286 -1.29 7.74 28.07
CA SER A 286 -0.01 7.87 28.79
C SER A 286 1.16 7.88 27.82
N PHE A 287 2.24 8.54 28.22
CA PHE A 287 3.50 8.55 27.51
C PHE A 287 4.66 8.17 28.44
N THR A 288 5.77 7.75 27.84
CA THR A 288 7.04 7.51 28.52
C THR A 288 7.97 8.69 28.22
N PRO A 289 8.49 9.40 29.24
CA PRO A 289 9.47 10.47 29.01
C PRO A 289 10.70 9.95 28.26
N ALA A 290 11.15 10.71 27.27
CA ALA A 290 12.35 10.36 26.52
C ALA A 290 13.60 10.54 27.39
N SER A 291 14.56 9.61 27.28
CA SER A 291 15.83 9.68 28.01
C SER A 291 16.99 9.76 27.01
N ALA A 292 17.70 10.88 27.04
CA ALA A 292 18.78 11.23 26.09
C ALA A 292 19.91 10.20 25.98
N SER A 293 20.06 9.28 26.95
CA SER A 293 21.16 8.31 27.01
C SER A 293 20.84 6.92 26.45
N GLN A 294 19.57 6.55 26.25
CA GLN A 294 19.19 5.21 25.74
C GLN A 294 18.66 5.23 24.31
N ASP A 295 18.03 6.33 23.89
CA ASP A 295 17.33 6.38 22.60
C ASP A 295 18.27 6.78 21.43
N VAL A 296 19.39 7.45 21.71
CA VAL A 296 20.33 7.97 20.70
C VAL A 296 21.21 6.88 20.07
N GLN A 297 21.57 5.83 20.82
CA GLN A 297 22.45 4.76 20.32
C GLN A 297 21.75 3.75 19.42
N ALA A 298 20.45 3.49 19.62
CA ALA A 298 19.70 2.51 18.85
C ALA A 298 19.25 3.04 17.48
N ILE A 299 18.93 4.33 17.40
CA ILE A 299 18.47 5.02 16.18
C ILE A 299 19.60 5.15 15.13
N SER A 300 20.84 5.35 15.59
CA SER A 300 22.04 5.54 14.75
C SER A 300 22.47 4.27 13.97
N MET A 301 22.04 3.07 14.38
CA MET A 301 22.57 1.82 13.83
C MET A 301 21.70 1.19 12.73
N HIS A 302 20.40 1.49 12.69
CA HIS A 302 19.44 0.88 11.75
C HIS A 302 19.00 1.79 10.60
N THR A 303 19.32 3.08 10.65
CA THR A 303 19.00 4.03 9.59
C THR A 303 20.30 4.41 8.88
N LEU A 304 20.49 3.95 7.64
CA LEU A 304 21.61 4.36 6.78
C LEU A 304 21.49 5.83 6.31
N ASP A 305 20.60 6.61 6.92
CA ASP A 305 20.45 8.02 6.63
C ASP A 305 21.24 8.82 7.67
N LYS A 306 22.34 9.40 7.21
CA LYS A 306 23.22 10.31 7.98
C LYS A 306 22.52 11.61 8.44
N ASP A 307 21.26 11.79 8.08
CA ASP A 307 20.50 13.04 8.22
C ASP A 307 19.24 12.80 9.07
N MET A 308 19.38 12.19 10.25
CA MET A 308 18.28 12.21 11.21
C MET A 308 18.21 13.59 11.84
N ASP A 309 17.14 14.32 11.51
CA ASP A 309 16.75 15.59 12.13
C ASP A 309 16.45 15.34 13.63
N MET A 310 17.51 15.29 14.43
CA MET A 310 17.44 15.30 15.89
C MET A 310 17.28 16.73 16.36
N ASP A 311 16.51 16.93 17.43
CA ASP A 311 16.44 18.22 18.10
C ASP A 311 17.72 18.52 18.91
N ASP A 312 17.80 19.72 19.49
CA ASP A 312 18.92 20.16 20.34
C ASP A 312 19.18 19.24 21.55
N ASN A 313 18.19 18.40 21.91
CA ASN A 313 18.27 17.42 23.00
C ASN A 313 18.66 16.01 22.51
N GLY A 314 18.92 15.83 21.21
CA GLY A 314 19.26 14.55 20.60
C GLY A 314 18.07 13.61 20.42
N LEU A 315 16.84 14.11 20.52
CA LEU A 315 15.62 13.33 20.35
C LEU A 315 15.14 13.39 18.89
N PRO A 316 14.55 12.31 18.36
CA PRO A 316 14.02 12.33 17.00
C PRO A 316 12.83 13.28 16.91
N TYR A 317 12.66 13.92 15.74
CA TYR A 317 11.49 14.75 15.47
C TYR A 317 10.18 13.94 15.63
N VAL A 318 9.46 14.17 16.73
CA VAL A 318 8.15 13.57 17.05
C VAL A 318 8.16 12.05 16.88
N CYS A 319 7.53 11.50 15.83
CA CYS A 319 7.42 10.05 15.62
C CYS A 319 8.44 9.50 14.63
N THR A 320 9.51 10.25 14.32
CA THR A 320 10.52 9.83 13.33
C THR A 320 11.12 8.49 13.74
N GLY A 321 11.00 7.49 12.86
CA GLY A 321 11.58 6.16 13.08
C GLY A 321 10.74 5.21 13.95
N TYR A 322 9.56 5.63 14.43
CA TYR A 322 8.71 4.82 15.30
C TYR A 322 7.59 4.08 14.57
N ASP A 323 7.03 3.07 15.23
CA ASP A 323 5.90 2.29 14.75
C ASP A 323 4.60 2.69 15.44
N LEU A 324 3.50 2.77 14.70
CA LEU A 324 2.16 2.91 15.23
C LEU A 324 1.37 1.60 15.10
N TYR A 325 0.81 1.12 16.20
CA TYR A 325 -0.21 0.06 16.21
C TYR A 325 -1.56 0.68 16.53
N ILE A 326 -2.57 0.48 15.68
CA ILE A 326 -3.89 1.10 15.85
C ILE A 326 -5.03 0.13 15.51
N THR A 327 -6.09 0.13 16.32
CA THR A 327 -7.18 -0.84 16.13
C THR A 327 -7.98 -0.61 14.85
N ARG A 328 -8.08 0.64 14.39
CA ARG A 328 -8.87 1.05 13.22
C ARG A 328 -8.00 1.79 12.21
N GLU A 329 -8.20 1.53 10.93
CA GLU A 329 -7.47 2.21 9.86
C GLU A 329 -7.60 3.75 9.97
N PRO A 330 -6.47 4.49 10.01
CA PRO A 330 -6.46 5.95 10.07
C PRO A 330 -7.21 6.62 8.91
N CYS A 331 -8.00 7.65 9.22
CA CYS A 331 -8.62 8.51 8.19
C CYS A 331 -7.60 9.44 7.51
N ALA A 332 -8.03 10.19 6.49
CA ALA A 332 -7.15 11.07 5.72
C ALA A 332 -6.36 12.08 6.58
N MET A 333 -7.01 12.68 7.59
CA MET A 333 -6.34 13.59 8.53
C MET A 333 -5.24 12.87 9.31
N CYS A 334 -5.55 11.72 9.92
CA CYS A 334 -4.61 10.96 10.72
C CYS A 334 -3.46 10.40 9.87
N ALA A 335 -3.76 9.92 8.67
CA ALA A 335 -2.76 9.45 7.71
C ALA A 335 -1.80 10.58 7.29
N MET A 336 -2.31 11.79 7.03
CA MET A 336 -1.45 12.93 6.71
C MET A 336 -0.64 13.41 7.92
N ALA A 337 -1.21 13.35 9.14
CA ALA A 337 -0.47 13.64 10.37
C ALA A 337 0.72 12.69 10.55
N LEU A 338 0.56 11.41 10.19
CA LEU A 338 1.62 10.40 10.22
C LEU A 338 2.74 10.66 9.20
N VAL A 339 2.40 11.21 8.03
CA VAL A 339 3.39 11.73 7.06
C VAL A 339 4.19 12.85 7.72
N HIS A 340 3.49 13.82 8.32
CA HIS A 340 4.14 14.97 8.95
C HIS A 340 4.98 14.58 10.17
N SER A 341 4.57 13.59 10.96
CA SER A 341 5.33 13.09 12.11
C SER A 341 6.43 12.10 11.76
N ARG A 342 6.63 11.81 10.46
CA ARG A 342 7.64 10.91 9.90
C ARG A 342 7.65 9.49 10.50
N VAL A 343 6.47 8.94 10.79
CA VAL A 343 6.35 7.56 11.31
C VAL A 343 7.05 6.57 10.38
N GLN A 344 7.66 5.51 10.92
CA GLN A 344 8.33 4.49 10.11
C GLN A 344 7.35 3.47 9.54
N ARG A 345 6.49 2.90 10.41
CA ARG A 345 5.51 1.89 10.02
C ARG A 345 4.19 2.06 10.75
N VAL A 346 3.11 1.65 10.12
CA VAL A 346 1.77 1.60 10.71
C VAL A 346 1.20 0.21 10.57
N PHE A 347 0.74 -0.35 11.68
CA PHE A 347 0.05 -1.63 11.76
C PHE A 347 -1.38 -1.35 12.21
N TYR A 348 -2.37 -1.62 11.35
CA TYR A 348 -3.76 -1.49 11.73
C TYR A 348 -4.51 -2.82 11.76
N GLY A 349 -5.48 -2.91 12.67
CA GLY A 349 -6.33 -4.08 12.82
C GLY A 349 -7.43 -4.14 11.77
N ALA A 350 -8.49 -3.36 11.97
CA ALA A 350 -9.66 -3.34 11.09
C ALA A 350 -9.57 -2.22 10.04
N PRO A 351 -9.99 -2.46 8.77
CA PRO A 351 -10.19 -1.40 7.80
C PRO A 351 -11.29 -0.43 8.27
N SER A 352 -11.35 0.77 7.69
CA SER A 352 -12.44 1.70 7.98
C SER A 352 -13.01 2.35 6.72
N PRO A 353 -14.31 2.69 6.66
CA PRO A 353 -14.92 3.30 5.48
C PRO A 353 -14.21 4.59 5.01
N ASP A 354 -13.66 5.35 5.94
CA ASP A 354 -12.91 6.60 5.68
C ASP A 354 -11.39 6.42 5.71
N GLY A 355 -10.94 5.15 5.74
CA GLY A 355 -9.55 4.77 5.83
C GLY A 355 -8.73 5.28 4.64
N ALA A 356 -7.58 5.87 4.93
CA ALA A 356 -6.75 6.55 3.95
C ALA A 356 -5.35 5.92 3.76
N LEU A 357 -5.16 4.72 4.32
CA LEU A 357 -3.92 3.97 4.14
C LEU A 357 -4.09 2.80 3.16
N GLY A 358 -5.28 2.21 3.06
CA GLY A 358 -5.58 1.14 2.11
C GLY A 358 -7.03 1.07 1.61
N THR A 359 -8.00 1.68 2.31
CA THR A 359 -9.41 1.61 1.89
C THR A 359 -9.76 2.58 0.77
N ARG A 360 -9.70 3.90 1.03
CA ARG A 360 -10.03 4.94 0.03
C ARG A 360 -8.80 5.52 -0.65
N PHE A 361 -7.72 5.62 0.10
CA PHE A 361 -6.47 6.24 -0.33
C PHE A 361 -5.29 5.39 0.13
N ARG A 362 -4.12 5.73 -0.40
CA ARG A 362 -2.82 5.14 -0.03
C ARG A 362 -1.83 6.26 0.24
N ILE A 363 -2.16 7.14 1.20
CA ILE A 363 -1.41 8.37 1.49
C ILE A 363 0.06 8.06 1.80
N HIS A 364 0.32 6.96 2.49
CA HIS A 364 1.66 6.49 2.87
C HIS A 364 2.61 6.25 1.70
N ALA A 365 2.07 6.02 0.49
CA ALA A 365 2.84 5.65 -0.70
C ALA A 365 2.79 6.71 -1.82
N ARG A 366 2.26 7.90 -1.54
CA ARG A 366 2.15 8.99 -2.52
C ARG A 366 3.55 9.56 -2.87
N PRO A 367 3.94 9.58 -4.16
CA PRO A 367 5.27 10.04 -4.56
C PRO A 367 5.42 11.57 -4.47
N ASP A 368 4.31 12.30 -4.47
CA ASP A 368 4.22 13.76 -4.35
C ASP A 368 4.28 14.28 -2.91
N LEU A 369 4.34 13.39 -1.92
CA LEU A 369 4.51 13.74 -0.52
C LEU A 369 5.98 13.63 -0.08
N ASN A 370 6.33 14.42 0.95
CA ASN A 370 7.69 14.56 1.46
C ASN A 370 8.21 13.37 2.27
N HIS A 371 7.31 12.56 2.85
CA HIS A 371 7.65 11.36 3.61
C HIS A 371 6.81 10.16 3.16
N ARG A 372 7.38 8.96 3.22
CA ARG A 372 6.71 7.69 2.91
C ARG A 372 7.00 6.70 4.03
N PHE A 373 6.01 5.88 4.35
CA PHE A 373 6.11 4.90 5.43
C PHE A 373 5.42 3.59 5.07
N GLN A 374 5.79 2.51 5.75
CA GLN A 374 5.22 1.18 5.46
C GLN A 374 3.92 1.00 6.21
N VAL A 375 2.95 0.33 5.58
CA VAL A 375 1.65 0.05 6.21
C VAL A 375 1.37 -1.43 6.11
N PHE A 376 0.92 -2.01 7.22
CA PHE A 376 0.46 -3.37 7.33
C PHE A 376 -0.95 -3.41 7.92
N ARG A 377 -1.78 -4.30 7.38
CA ARG A 377 -3.15 -4.52 7.82
C ARG A 377 -3.34 -5.92 8.36
N GLY A 378 -4.44 -6.14 9.07
CA GLY A 378 -4.88 -7.48 9.47
C GLY A 378 -4.39 -7.93 10.85
N VAL A 379 -3.69 -7.07 11.61
CA VAL A 379 -3.14 -7.44 12.92
C VAL A 379 -4.27 -7.52 13.95
N LEU A 380 -4.62 -8.73 14.40
CA LEU A 380 -5.80 -8.98 15.26
C LEU A 380 -7.09 -8.37 14.71
N GLU A 381 -7.29 -8.46 13.39
CA GLU A 381 -8.42 -7.82 12.70
C GLU A 381 -9.78 -8.22 13.29
N ALA A 382 -9.98 -9.50 13.58
CA ALA A 382 -11.25 -9.99 14.12
C ALA A 382 -11.60 -9.33 15.46
N GLN A 383 -10.63 -9.20 16.35
CA GLN A 383 -10.78 -8.55 17.65
C GLN A 383 -10.99 -7.04 17.48
N CYS A 384 -10.30 -6.42 16.51
CA CYS A 384 -10.45 -4.99 16.25
C CYS A 384 -11.83 -4.64 15.67
N ARG A 385 -12.37 -5.47 14.77
CA ARG A 385 -13.74 -5.30 14.22
C ARG A 385 -14.82 -5.39 15.30
N GLN A 386 -14.60 -6.16 16.36
CA GLN A 386 -15.55 -6.25 17.47
C GLN A 386 -15.65 -4.96 18.31
N LEU A 387 -14.70 -4.03 18.19
CA LEU A 387 -14.70 -2.77 18.94
C LEU A 387 -15.66 -1.74 18.35
N ASP A 388 -15.85 -1.74 17.03
CA ASP A 388 -16.60 -0.73 16.30
C ASP A 388 -17.57 -1.42 15.31
N PRO A 389 -18.84 -1.67 15.69
CA PRO A 389 -19.79 -2.40 14.86
C PRO A 389 -20.21 -1.66 13.58
N ASP A 390 -19.82 -0.39 13.43
CA ASP A 390 -20.05 0.41 12.23
C ASP A 390 -18.94 0.21 11.15
N THR A 391 -18.10 -0.84 11.28
CA THR A 391 -17.06 -1.23 10.29
C THR A 391 -17.39 -2.47 9.48
#